data_AF-A0A8H5T7S4-F1
#
_entry.id   AF-A0A8H5T7S4-F1
#
_cell.length_a   1.000
_cell.length_b   1.000
_cell.length_c   1.000
_cell.angle_alpha   90.00
_cell.angle_beta   90.00
_cell.angle_gamma   90.00
#
_symmetry.space_group_name_H-M   'P 1'
#
loop_
_entity.id
_entity.type
_entity.pdbx_description
1 polymer ?
#
loop_
_entity_poly.entity_id
_entity_poly.type
_entity_poly.pdbx_seq_one_letter_code
_entity_poly.pdbx_strand_id
1 'polypeptide(L)'
;MSVNLTKDIGDILEKGSHHYLENAQVLAYGLNDATMEAVQQVCDRATESYAREILNRRFGTPDIFKVDTCDGKLKDLYDCIDHFIDCIRILFETSPPYDLPIYPHAFIIIDTEKVQSSETVTLVVAYEENEEWKLGHCSVPVKAELGLTVESLRMGDITEEDALGQFSDPQK
;
A
#
# COMPACT_ATOMS: atom_id res chain seq x y z
N MET A 1 -5.63 2.96 -13.71
CA MET A 1 -7.06 2.69 -14.00
C MET A 1 -7.80 2.66 -12.68
N SER A 2 -9.10 2.96 -12.65
CA SER A 2 -9.90 2.92 -11.42
C SER A 2 -10.89 1.75 -11.42
N VAL A 3 -11.12 1.13 -10.27
CA VAL A 3 -12.13 0.08 -10.06
C VAL A 3 -13.14 0.60 -9.04
N ASN A 4 -14.44 0.55 -9.37
CA ASN A 4 -15.50 0.90 -8.44
C ASN A 4 -15.70 -0.23 -7.42
N LEU A 5 -15.84 0.14 -6.15
CA LEU A 5 -16.05 -0.82 -5.08
C LEU A 5 -17.53 -1.01 -4.77
N THR A 6 -17.88 -2.18 -4.25
CA THR A 6 -19.23 -2.40 -3.73
C THR A 6 -19.44 -1.59 -2.45
N LYS A 7 -20.69 -1.26 -2.12
CA LYS A 7 -21.03 -0.49 -0.92
C LYS A 7 -20.47 -1.10 0.37
N ASP A 8 -20.52 -2.43 0.50
CA ASP A 8 -19.99 -3.17 1.66
C ASP A 8 -18.48 -2.92 1.86
N ILE A 9 -17.72 -2.79 0.77
CA ILE A 9 -16.29 -2.50 0.81
C ILE A 9 -16.06 -1.03 1.19
N GLY A 10 -16.87 -0.12 0.64
CA GLY A 10 -16.82 1.30 1.01
C GLY A 10 -17.04 1.52 2.50
N ASP A 11 -18.04 0.85 3.09
CA ASP A 11 -18.33 0.93 4.53
C ASP A 11 -17.14 0.45 5.38
N ILE A 12 -16.39 -0.57 4.91
CA ILE A 12 -15.19 -1.09 5.59
C ILE A 12 -14.03 -0.08 5.54
N LEU A 13 -13.81 0.56 4.38
CA LEU A 13 -12.76 1.56 4.19
C LEU A 13 -13.05 2.84 4.98
N GLU A 14 -14.31 3.26 5.01
CA GLU A 14 -14.76 4.39 5.82
C GLU A 14 -14.62 4.07 7.31
N LYS A 15 -14.97 2.86 7.75
CA LYS A 15 -14.69 2.45 9.13
C LYS A 15 -13.17 2.46 9.40
N GLY A 16 -12.36 2.03 8.44
CA GLY A 16 -10.90 2.10 8.46
C GLY A 16 -10.36 3.47 8.86
N SER A 17 -10.88 4.54 8.25
CA SER A 17 -10.40 5.92 8.45
C SER A 17 -10.49 6.41 9.89
N HIS A 18 -11.40 5.83 10.69
CA HIS A 18 -11.64 6.24 12.07
C HIS A 18 -10.82 5.45 13.10
N HIS A 19 -10.12 4.41 12.66
CA HIS A 19 -9.67 3.33 13.53
C HIS A 19 -8.22 2.90 13.29
N TYR A 20 -7.56 3.38 12.24
CA TYR A 20 -6.13 3.09 12.02
C TYR A 20 -5.23 3.82 13.03
N LEU A 21 -4.14 3.16 13.39
CA LEU A 21 -3.11 3.72 14.26
C LEU A 21 -2.24 4.73 13.48
N GLU A 22 -1.74 5.77 14.15
CA GLU A 22 -0.85 6.77 13.51
C GLU A 22 0.39 6.12 12.84
N ASN A 23 0.87 5.01 13.41
CA ASN A 23 1.99 4.23 12.87
C ASN A 23 1.55 2.99 12.06
N ALA A 24 0.31 2.94 11.58
CA ALA A 24 -0.23 1.79 10.86
C ALA A 24 0.55 1.50 9.58
N GLN A 25 0.98 0.24 9.42
CA GLN A 25 1.82 -0.21 8.32
C GLN A 25 1.02 -0.38 7.03
N VAL A 26 1.67 -0.19 5.89
CA VAL A 26 1.10 -0.51 4.58
C VAL A 26 1.40 -1.95 4.21
N LEU A 27 0.37 -2.71 3.81
CA LEU A 27 0.57 -4.10 3.40
C LEU A 27 1.34 -4.18 2.08
N ALA A 28 2.24 -5.16 2.02
CA ALA A 28 3.04 -5.45 0.83
C ALA A 28 2.82 -6.89 0.38
N TYR A 29 2.34 -7.05 -0.85
CA TYR A 29 2.04 -8.35 -1.46
C TYR A 29 3.07 -8.70 -2.52
N GLY A 30 3.44 -9.99 -2.59
CA GLY A 30 4.22 -10.54 -3.68
C GLY A 30 3.33 -11.13 -4.78
N LEU A 31 3.62 -10.81 -6.04
CA LEU A 31 2.97 -11.42 -7.21
C LEU A 31 3.88 -12.50 -7.85
N ASN A 32 3.31 -13.40 -8.66
CA ASN A 32 4.07 -14.34 -9.52
C ASN A 32 5.09 -15.20 -8.76
N ASP A 33 4.69 -15.82 -7.64
CA ASP A 33 5.57 -16.66 -6.82
C ASP A 33 6.74 -15.91 -6.15
N ALA A 34 6.65 -14.58 -6.02
CA ALA A 34 7.59 -13.81 -5.23
C ALA A 34 7.65 -14.34 -3.79
N THR A 35 8.87 -14.63 -3.31
CA THR A 35 9.08 -15.09 -1.94
C THR A 35 8.92 -13.94 -0.95
N MET A 36 8.48 -14.24 0.28
CA MET A 36 8.38 -13.24 1.35
C MET A 36 9.71 -12.51 1.57
N GLU A 37 10.84 -13.22 1.47
CA GLU A 37 12.18 -12.62 1.56
C GLU A 37 12.45 -11.61 0.44
N ALA A 38 12.03 -11.90 -0.80
CA ALA A 38 12.20 -10.98 -1.91
C ALA A 38 11.31 -9.74 -1.76
N VAL A 39 10.06 -9.91 -1.30
CA VAL A 39 9.15 -8.80 -1.00
C VAL A 39 9.73 -7.93 0.12
N GLN A 40 10.22 -8.55 1.20
CA GLN A 40 10.85 -7.85 2.32
C GLN A 40 12.08 -7.06 1.87
N GLN A 41 12.95 -7.64 1.05
CA GLN A 41 14.13 -6.93 0.52
C GLN A 41 13.77 -5.66 -0.28
N VAL A 42 12.66 -5.70 -1.03
CA VAL A 42 12.15 -4.54 -1.77
C VAL A 42 11.63 -3.46 -0.81
N CYS A 43 10.87 -3.86 0.22
CA CYS A 43 10.38 -2.96 1.27
C CYS A 43 11.52 -2.32 2.08
N ASP A 44 12.52 -3.13 2.47
CA ASP A 44 13.70 -2.67 3.22
C ASP A 44 14.48 -1.65 2.39
N ARG A 45 14.70 -1.94 1.10
CA ARG A 45 15.40 -1.03 0.19
C ARG A 45 14.69 0.33 0.07
N ALA A 46 13.37 0.33 -0.08
CA ALA A 46 12.59 1.57 -0.16
C ALA A 46 12.68 2.37 1.15
N THR A 47 12.55 1.68 2.28
CA THR A 47 12.60 2.28 3.62
C THR A 47 13.98 2.84 3.94
N GLU A 48 15.05 2.12 3.63
CA GLU A 48 16.43 2.56 3.81
C GLU A 48 16.76 3.77 2.94
N SER A 49 16.34 3.74 1.67
CA SER A 49 16.53 4.84 0.73
C SER A 49 15.83 6.11 1.23
N TYR A 50 14.58 5.98 1.66
CA TYR A 50 13.79 7.07 2.24
C TYR A 50 14.44 7.64 3.52
N ALA A 51 14.83 6.77 4.46
CA ALA A 51 15.46 7.18 5.70
C ALA A 51 16.78 7.95 5.45
N ARG A 52 17.58 7.47 4.49
CA ARG A 52 18.87 8.06 4.15
C ARG A 52 18.73 9.38 3.39
N GLU A 53 17.87 9.42 2.37
CA GLU A 53 17.84 10.50 1.39
C GLU A 53 16.88 11.63 1.77
N ILE A 54 15.78 11.31 2.46
CA ILE A 54 14.77 12.30 2.85
C ILE A 54 14.89 12.67 4.32
N LEU A 55 14.92 11.67 5.21
CA LEU A 55 14.99 11.95 6.66
C LEU A 55 16.41 12.27 7.16
N ASN A 56 17.42 12.05 6.32
CA ASN A 56 18.84 12.17 6.67
C ASN A 56 19.19 11.41 7.98
N ARG A 57 18.52 10.28 8.21
CA ARG A 57 18.73 9.41 9.37
C ARG A 57 19.80 8.38 9.06
N ARG A 58 20.73 8.21 10.00
CA ARG A 58 21.77 7.18 9.93
C ARG A 58 21.40 5.88 10.67
N PHE A 59 20.39 5.92 11.54
CA PHE A 59 19.95 4.79 12.38
C PHE A 59 18.43 4.82 12.56
N GLY A 60 17.81 3.63 12.60
CA GLY A 60 16.37 3.45 12.76
C GLY A 60 15.60 3.70 11.46
N THR A 61 15.39 2.64 10.70
CA THR A 61 14.48 2.64 9.54
C THR A 61 13.03 2.77 10.04
N PRO A 62 12.22 3.67 9.44
CA PRO A 62 10.80 3.75 9.77
C PRO A 62 10.11 2.42 9.46
N ASP A 63 9.17 2.00 10.29
CA ASP A 63 8.41 0.77 10.06
C ASP A 63 7.20 1.07 9.15
N ILE A 64 7.47 1.17 7.84
CA ILE A 64 6.48 1.62 6.85
C ILE A 64 5.62 0.46 6.35
N PHE A 65 6.26 -0.66 6.04
CA PHE A 65 5.65 -1.76 5.32
C PHE A 65 5.53 -3.01 6.19
N LYS A 66 4.43 -3.73 6.01
CA LYS A 66 4.27 -5.08 6.53
C LYS A 66 4.12 -6.04 5.37
N VAL A 67 5.09 -6.94 5.21
CA VAL A 67 4.99 -8.03 4.24
C VAL A 67 3.86 -8.95 4.67
N ASP A 68 2.89 -9.13 3.78
CA ASP A 68 1.81 -10.05 4.02
C ASP A 68 2.29 -11.50 3.81
N THR A 69 1.82 -12.40 4.67
CA THR A 69 2.24 -13.80 4.68
C THR A 69 1.21 -14.72 4.02
N CYS A 70 0.35 -14.21 3.14
CA CYS A 70 -0.70 -15.02 2.50
C CYS A 70 -0.13 -16.34 1.97
N ASP A 71 -0.60 -17.45 2.55
CA ASP A 71 -0.24 -18.82 2.13
C ASP A 71 -0.77 -19.12 0.71
N GLY A 72 -1.67 -18.27 0.19
CA GLY A 72 -2.20 -18.31 -1.16
C GLY A 72 -1.32 -17.55 -2.14
N LYS A 73 -1.03 -18.17 -3.30
CA LYS A 73 -0.36 -17.50 -4.40
C LYS A 73 -1.29 -16.47 -5.04
N LEU A 74 -1.08 -15.18 -4.74
CA LEU A 74 -1.75 -14.07 -5.40
C LEU A 74 -1.27 -13.98 -6.87
N LYS A 75 -2.20 -14.03 -7.82
CA LYS A 75 -1.86 -14.13 -9.26
C LYS A 75 -1.97 -12.80 -9.97
N ASP A 76 -2.85 -11.92 -9.53
CA ASP A 76 -3.08 -10.63 -10.16
C ASP A 76 -3.50 -9.54 -9.16
N LEU A 77 -3.75 -8.34 -9.69
CA LEU A 77 -4.19 -7.17 -8.94
C LEU A 77 -5.51 -7.42 -8.20
N TYR A 78 -6.47 -8.13 -8.80
CA TYR A 78 -7.77 -8.35 -8.20
C TYR A 78 -7.67 -9.32 -7.02
N ASP A 79 -6.86 -10.37 -7.14
CA ASP A 79 -6.55 -11.25 -6.01
C ASP A 79 -5.98 -10.46 -4.82
N CYS A 80 -5.09 -9.50 -5.09
CA CYS A 80 -4.51 -8.64 -4.04
C CYS A 80 -5.56 -7.71 -3.41
N ILE A 81 -6.46 -7.14 -4.23
CA ILE A 81 -7.54 -6.28 -3.76
C ILE A 81 -8.48 -7.07 -2.84
N ASP A 82 -8.97 -8.22 -3.29
CA ASP A 82 -9.89 -9.05 -2.52
C ASP A 82 -9.26 -9.46 -1.19
N HIS A 83 -8.00 -9.89 -1.22
CA HIS A 83 -7.27 -10.26 -0.01
C HIS A 83 -7.07 -9.08 0.95
N PHE A 84 -6.76 -7.89 0.43
CA PHE A 84 -6.62 -6.68 1.23
C PHE A 84 -7.91 -6.31 1.96
N ILE A 85 -9.04 -6.34 1.27
CA ILE A 85 -10.35 -6.05 1.86
C ILE A 85 -10.72 -7.10 2.91
N ASP A 86 -10.48 -8.38 2.65
CA ASP A 86 -10.70 -9.45 3.62
C ASP A 86 -9.82 -9.29 4.86
N CYS A 87 -8.56 -8.90 4.69
CA CYS A 87 -7.64 -8.62 5.81
C CYS A 87 -8.18 -7.51 6.72
N ILE A 88 -8.61 -6.38 6.14
CA ILE A 88 -9.20 -5.27 6.91
C ILE A 88 -10.48 -5.73 7.62
N ARG A 89 -11.35 -6.49 6.93
CA ARG A 89 -12.59 -7.03 7.49
C ARG A 89 -12.32 -7.91 8.71
N ILE A 90 -11.38 -8.86 8.59
CA ILE A 90 -10.98 -9.76 9.68
C ILE A 90 -10.38 -8.99 10.85
N LEU A 91 -9.54 -7.98 10.61
CA LEU A 91 -8.98 -7.13 11.66
C LEU A 91 -10.10 -6.43 12.45
N PHE A 92 -11.16 -5.97 11.77
CA PHE A 92 -12.33 -5.42 12.45
C PHE A 92 -13.15 -6.45 13.23
N GLU A 93 -13.23 -7.70 12.77
CA GLU A 93 -14.03 -8.74 13.44
C GLU A 93 -13.33 -9.31 14.68
N THR A 94 -12.00 -9.24 14.77
CA THR A 94 -11.21 -10.05 15.70
C THR A 94 -10.93 -9.43 17.07
N SER A 95 -10.99 -8.10 17.29
CA SER A 95 -10.96 -7.55 18.65
C SER A 95 -11.33 -6.05 18.73
N PRO A 96 -12.19 -5.62 19.67
CA PRO A 96 -12.17 -4.26 20.17
C PRO A 96 -11.02 -4.04 21.19
N PRO A 97 -10.43 -2.83 21.29
CA PRO A 97 -10.66 -1.69 20.41
C PRO A 97 -10.20 -2.01 18.99
N TYR A 98 -10.95 -1.54 17.99
CA TYR A 98 -10.71 -1.78 16.57
C TYR A 98 -9.46 -1.03 16.09
N ASP A 99 -8.35 -1.10 16.83
CA ASP A 99 -7.11 -0.46 16.46
C ASP A 99 -6.56 -1.19 15.23
N LEU A 100 -6.54 -0.51 14.09
CA LEU A 100 -6.02 -1.07 12.85
C LEU A 100 -4.52 -0.78 12.78
N PRO A 101 -3.65 -1.79 12.97
CA PRO A 101 -2.22 -1.62 12.77
C PRO A 101 -1.85 -1.56 11.27
N ILE A 102 -2.85 -1.68 10.39
CA ILE A 102 -2.70 -1.64 8.94
C ILE A 102 -3.39 -0.40 8.40
N TYR A 103 -2.71 0.34 7.53
CA TYR A 103 -3.28 1.49 6.85
C TYR A 103 -4.37 1.03 5.87
N PRO A 104 -5.62 1.48 6.02
CA PRO A 104 -6.76 0.89 5.32
C PRO A 104 -6.94 1.39 3.88
N HIS A 105 -6.26 2.47 3.50
CA HIS A 105 -6.46 3.10 2.19
C HIS A 105 -5.32 2.89 1.20
N ALA A 106 -4.29 2.12 1.55
CA ALA A 106 -3.24 1.80 0.61
C ALA A 106 -2.58 0.45 0.88
N PHE A 107 -2.10 -0.16 -0.21
CA PHE A 107 -1.21 -1.32 -0.18
C PHE A 107 -0.30 -1.31 -1.41
N ILE A 108 0.78 -2.09 -1.37
CA ILE A 108 1.70 -2.22 -2.49
C ILE A 108 1.73 -3.66 -3.02
N ILE A 109 1.94 -3.78 -4.32
CA ILE A 109 2.14 -5.05 -5.02
C ILE A 109 3.54 -5.06 -5.63
N ILE A 110 4.28 -6.11 -5.30
CA ILE A 110 5.65 -6.35 -5.70
C ILE A 110 5.66 -7.54 -6.65
N ASP A 111 5.79 -7.23 -7.94
CA ASP A 111 6.17 -8.21 -8.96
C ASP A 111 7.69 -8.21 -9.09
N THR A 112 8.34 -9.26 -8.59
CA THR A 112 9.81 -9.32 -8.53
C THR A 112 10.47 -9.31 -9.91
N GLU A 113 9.82 -9.85 -10.95
CA GLU A 113 10.35 -9.81 -12.31
C GLU A 113 10.29 -8.38 -12.87
N LYS A 114 9.19 -7.67 -12.59
CA LYS A 114 9.03 -6.26 -12.96
C LYS A 114 9.97 -5.34 -12.19
N VAL A 115 10.21 -5.61 -10.90
CA VAL A 115 11.15 -4.83 -10.08
C VAL A 115 12.58 -4.94 -10.62
N GLN A 116 13.00 -6.12 -11.09
CA GLN A 116 14.33 -6.31 -11.68
C GLN A 116 14.52 -5.52 -12.98
N SER A 117 13.46 -5.31 -13.75
CA SER A 117 13.51 -4.66 -15.05
C SER A 117 13.24 -3.15 -15.01
N SER A 118 12.39 -2.69 -14.10
CA SER A 118 11.92 -1.29 -14.05
C SER A 118 12.17 -0.57 -12.73
N GLU A 119 12.64 -1.26 -11.69
CA GLU A 119 12.76 -0.74 -10.33
C GLU A 119 11.48 -0.09 -9.77
N THR A 120 10.30 -0.48 -10.27
CA THR A 120 9.00 0.03 -9.80
C THR A 120 8.16 -1.04 -9.11
N VAL A 121 7.29 -0.60 -8.21
CA VAL A 121 6.21 -1.39 -7.61
C VAL A 121 4.87 -0.77 -7.95
N THR A 122 3.79 -1.53 -7.78
CA THR A 122 2.45 -0.97 -7.93
C THR A 122 1.92 -0.53 -6.58
N LEU A 123 1.68 0.77 -6.43
CA LEU A 123 0.95 1.33 -5.30
C LEU A 123 -0.53 1.32 -5.65
N VAL A 124 -1.36 0.75 -4.78
CA VAL A 124 -2.82 0.76 -4.90
C VAL A 124 -3.35 1.63 -3.77
N VAL A 125 -4.27 2.54 -4.10
CA VAL A 125 -4.88 3.47 -3.14
C VAL A 125 -6.39 3.44 -3.25
N ALA A 126 -7.07 3.54 -2.11
CA ALA A 126 -8.51 3.67 -2.01
C ALA A 126 -8.89 5.12 -1.73
N TYR A 127 -9.76 5.68 -2.55
CA TYR A 127 -10.17 7.08 -2.47
C TYR A 127 -11.67 7.23 -2.73
N GLU A 128 -12.26 8.30 -2.22
CA GLU A 128 -13.68 8.60 -2.37
C GLU A 128 -13.87 9.68 -3.45
N GLU A 129 -14.65 9.38 -4.50
CA GLU A 129 -14.98 10.33 -5.55
C GLU A 129 -16.49 10.34 -5.79
N ASN A 130 -17.14 11.48 -5.53
CA ASN A 130 -18.60 11.65 -5.62
C ASN A 130 -19.40 10.68 -4.72
N GLU A 131 -19.00 10.56 -3.45
CA GLU A 131 -19.64 9.65 -2.45
C GLU A 131 -19.50 8.16 -2.79
N GLU A 132 -18.60 7.80 -3.71
CA GLU A 132 -18.30 6.43 -4.11
C GLU A 132 -16.82 6.10 -3.89
N TRP A 133 -16.56 5.01 -3.15
CA TRP A 133 -15.21 4.47 -2.97
C TRP A 133 -14.69 3.80 -4.25
N LYS A 134 -13.45 4.12 -4.59
CA LYS A 134 -12.74 3.62 -5.77
C LYS A 134 -11.35 3.17 -5.39
N LEU A 135 -10.79 2.25 -6.17
CA LEU A 135 -9.38 1.90 -6.12
C LEU A 135 -8.68 2.44 -7.34
N GLY A 136 -7.60 3.19 -7.13
CA GLY A 136 -6.65 3.59 -8.16
C GLY A 136 -5.33 2.86 -7.96
N HIS A 137 -4.51 2.82 -9.00
CA HIS A 137 -3.16 2.30 -8.88
C HIS A 137 -2.19 3.03 -9.80
N CYS A 138 -0.94 3.16 -9.37
CA CYS A 138 0.17 3.76 -10.12
C CYS A 138 1.47 2.95 -9.93
N SER A 139 2.48 3.20 -10.78
CA SER A 139 3.80 2.57 -10.64
C SER A 139 4.76 3.53 -9.97
N VAL A 140 5.33 3.14 -8.84
CA VAL A 140 6.19 3.99 -8.01
C VAL A 140 7.61 3.40 -7.95
N PRO A 141 8.68 4.21 -8.14
CA PRO A 141 10.05 3.73 -7.98
C PRO A 141 10.34 3.25 -6.55
N VAL A 142 11.01 2.10 -6.40
CA VAL A 142 11.33 1.46 -5.10
C VAL A 142 12.41 2.20 -4.30
N LYS A 143 12.82 3.39 -4.72
CA LYS A 143 13.82 4.19 -4.00
C LYS A 143 13.14 5.03 -2.92
N ALA A 144 13.66 6.22 -2.64
CA ALA A 144 13.12 7.11 -1.63
C ALA A 144 11.67 7.54 -1.94
N GLU A 145 11.28 7.53 -3.23
CA GLU A 145 9.95 7.92 -3.72
C GLU A 145 8.84 7.04 -3.15
N LEU A 146 9.05 5.72 -3.07
CA LEU A 146 8.05 4.81 -2.50
C LEU A 146 7.82 5.10 -1.02
N GLY A 147 8.91 5.18 -0.24
CA GLY A 147 8.82 5.47 1.20
C GLY A 147 8.22 6.85 1.46
N LEU A 148 8.62 7.87 0.69
CA LEU A 148 8.07 9.22 0.79
C LEU A 148 6.57 9.25 0.47
N THR A 149 6.16 8.69 -0.66
CA THR A 149 4.75 8.71 -1.09
C THR A 149 3.86 8.02 -0.06
N VAL A 150 4.28 6.84 0.41
CA VAL A 150 3.49 6.05 1.36
C VAL A 150 3.42 6.71 2.74
N GLU A 151 4.54 7.26 3.23
CA GLU A 151 4.53 7.97 4.50
C GLU A 151 3.70 9.26 4.43
N SER A 152 3.83 10.02 3.34
CA SER A 152 3.02 11.24 3.13
C SER A 152 1.52 10.93 3.04
N LEU A 153 1.12 9.81 2.43
CA LEU A 153 -0.28 9.37 2.47
C LEU A 153 -0.74 9.06 3.90
N ARG A 154 0.04 8.24 4.63
CA ARG A 154 -0.28 7.86 6.02
C ARG A 154 -0.41 9.05 6.96
N MET A 155 0.40 10.09 6.74
CA MET A 155 0.40 11.31 7.56
C MET A 155 -0.61 12.36 7.08
N GLY A 156 -1.26 12.14 5.94
CA GLY A 156 -2.20 13.10 5.33
C GLY A 156 -1.53 14.33 4.72
N ASP A 157 -0.23 14.25 4.37
CA ASP A 157 0.50 15.33 3.69
C ASP A 157 0.11 15.45 2.21
N ILE A 158 -0.34 14.36 1.59
CA ILE A 158 -0.85 14.27 0.22
C ILE A 158 -2.13 13.44 0.20
N THR A 159 -2.99 13.66 -0.78
CA THR A 159 -4.16 12.79 -1.00
C THR A 159 -3.82 11.59 -1.89
N GLU A 160 -4.71 10.61 -1.94
CA GLU A 160 -4.63 9.47 -2.84
C GLU A 160 -4.61 9.92 -4.32
N GLU A 161 -5.38 10.94 -4.68
CA GLU A 161 -5.37 11.51 -6.03
C GLU A 161 -4.05 12.19 -6.36
N ASP A 162 -3.42 12.87 -5.40
CA ASP A 162 -2.08 13.43 -5.57
C ASP A 162 -1.06 12.31 -5.85
N ALA A 163 -1.11 11.22 -5.08
CA ALA A 163 -0.24 10.06 -5.28
C ALA A 163 -0.47 9.40 -6.66
N LEU A 164 -1.72 9.28 -7.10
CA LEU A 164 -2.04 8.80 -8.45
C LEU A 164 -1.53 9.75 -9.53
N GLY A 165 -1.70 11.05 -9.34
CA GLY A 165 -1.31 12.09 -10.29
C GLY A 165 0.21 12.22 -10.47
N GLN A 166 0.98 12.07 -9.40
CA GLN A 166 2.46 12.16 -9.42
C GLN A 166 3.10 11.12 -10.35
N PHE A 167 2.51 9.93 -10.43
CA PHE A 167 3.03 8.80 -11.19
C PHE A 167 2.13 8.37 -12.35
N SER A 168 1.18 9.22 -12.71
CA SER A 168 0.43 9.09 -13.95
C SER A 168 1.30 9.53 -15.11
N ASP A 169 1.54 8.64 -16.07
CA ASP A 169 2.36 8.92 -17.26
C ASP A 169 1.87 10.20 -17.95
N PRO A 170 2.71 11.26 -18.11
CA PRO A 170 2.32 12.48 -18.84
C PRO A 170 2.13 12.26 -20.35
N GLN A 171 2.33 11.05 -20.87
CA GLN A 171 2.31 10.76 -22.30
C GLN A 171 1.36 9.60 -22.62
N LYS A 172 0.17 9.97 -23.11
CA LYS A 172 -0.50 9.26 -24.20
C LYS A 172 0.01 9.80 -25.53
#